data_AF-A0A1G9XP53-F1
#
_entry.id   AF-A0A1G9XP53-F1
#
_cell.length_a   1.000
_cell.length_b   1.000
_cell.length_c   1.000
_cell.angle_alpha   90.00
_cell.angle_beta   90.00
_cell.angle_gamma   90.00
#
_symmetry.space_group_name_H-M   'P 1'
#
loop_
_entity.id
_entity.type
_entity.pdbx_description
1 polymer ?
#
loop_
_entity_poly.entity_id
_entity_poly.type
_entity_poly.pdbx_seq_one_letter_code
_entity_poly.pdbx_strand_id
1 'polypeptide(L)'
;MRLLDELILERGSAPHRKTGTTCGGTPSTGTATGWELRLPGRPVLTVHDTRWNNGERDLVLYKPHVVPEIPAALSNLHNRLRSGIEAGTGGGRLRIMAWATWVDRERPRIKKSFTTAALAAAYGLDGLRSLTAREGVTLEPRDRRPDVGVVDLDDPQDELSFQHAVFFPADDEQTPAEAFVHLKVLPVLRHIGWLPRQS
;
A
#
# COMPACT_ATOMS: atom_id res chain seq x y z
N MET A 1 -14.47 2.30 10.43
CA MET A 1 -14.58 3.15 9.22
C MET A 1 -13.75 4.40 9.48
N ARG A 2 -12.53 4.51 8.91
CA ARG A 2 -11.70 5.70 9.09
C ARG A 2 -11.58 6.43 7.75
N LEU A 3 -12.12 7.65 7.74
CA LEU A 3 -12.04 8.62 6.66
C LEU A 3 -10.57 9.00 6.45
N LEU A 4 -10.05 8.65 5.28
CA LEU A 4 -8.77 9.13 4.79
C LEU A 4 -9.09 10.08 3.65
N ASP A 5 -9.07 11.41 3.88
CA ASP A 5 -9.30 12.41 2.83
C ASP A 5 -10.53 12.09 1.93
N GLU A 6 -11.71 11.91 2.55
CA GLU A 6 -13.01 11.56 1.90
C GLU A 6 -13.14 10.13 1.35
N LEU A 7 -12.09 9.32 1.44
CA LEU A 7 -12.05 7.98 0.91
C LEU A 7 -12.30 6.92 1.99
N ILE A 8 -13.12 5.93 1.63
CA ILE A 8 -13.54 4.83 2.51
C ILE A 8 -12.96 3.53 1.96
N LEU A 9 -12.17 2.85 2.80
CA LEU A 9 -11.67 1.51 2.51
C LEU A 9 -12.51 0.48 3.26
N GLU A 10 -13.12 -0.43 2.53
CA GLU A 10 -13.98 -1.48 3.08
C GLU A 10 -13.54 -2.85 2.55
N ARG A 11 -13.73 -3.88 3.37
CA ARG A 11 -13.58 -5.24 2.88
C ARG A 11 -14.74 -5.52 1.93
N GLY A 12 -14.41 -5.90 0.71
CA GLY A 12 -15.38 -6.29 -0.30
C GLY A 12 -15.91 -7.71 -0.08
N SER A 13 -16.49 -8.27 -1.14
CA SER A 13 -17.09 -9.60 -1.14
C SER A 13 -16.09 -10.73 -0.83
N ALA A 14 -16.65 -11.93 -0.60
CA ALA A 14 -15.91 -13.13 -0.22
C ALA A 14 -14.68 -13.41 -1.12
N PRO A 15 -13.64 -14.06 -0.57
CA PRO A 15 -12.45 -14.39 -1.33
C PRO A 15 -12.79 -15.25 -2.57
N HIS A 16 -12.15 -14.98 -3.69
CA HIS A 16 -12.39 -15.68 -4.94
C HIS A 16 -11.10 -16.22 -5.55
N ARG A 17 -11.23 -17.29 -6.35
CA ARG A 17 -10.09 -17.88 -7.05
C ARG A 17 -9.56 -16.90 -8.11
N LYS A 18 -8.25 -16.79 -8.18
CA LYS A 18 -7.54 -15.93 -9.14
C LYS A 18 -6.43 -16.70 -9.84
N THR A 19 -6.21 -16.36 -11.10
CA THR A 19 -5.08 -16.82 -11.90
C THR A 19 -4.33 -15.61 -12.41
N GLY A 20 -3.00 -15.67 -12.44
CA GLY A 20 -2.18 -14.58 -12.96
C GLY A 20 -0.69 -14.80 -12.69
N THR A 21 0.07 -13.73 -12.81
CA THR A 21 1.51 -13.72 -12.50
C THR A 21 1.72 -13.08 -11.13
N THR A 22 2.53 -13.69 -10.27
CA THR A 22 2.90 -13.21 -8.94
C THR A 22 3.86 -12.02 -9.00
N CYS A 23 4.17 -11.40 -7.85
CA CYS A 23 5.08 -10.26 -7.79
C CYS A 23 6.51 -10.64 -8.24
N GLY A 24 6.92 -11.88 -7.99
CA GLY A 24 8.16 -12.47 -8.47
C GLY A 24 8.18 -12.82 -9.97
N GLY A 25 7.08 -12.63 -10.70
CA GLY A 25 7.01 -12.90 -12.14
C GLY A 25 6.62 -14.35 -12.49
N THR A 26 6.19 -15.15 -11.51
CA THR A 26 5.83 -16.56 -11.73
C THR A 26 4.32 -16.70 -12.00
N PRO A 27 3.90 -17.41 -13.07
CA PRO A 27 2.50 -17.78 -13.25
C PRO A 27 2.02 -18.67 -12.09
N SER A 28 0.87 -18.33 -11.50
CA SER A 28 0.32 -19.04 -10.36
C SER A 28 -1.21 -18.90 -10.30
N THR A 29 -1.81 -19.70 -9.42
CA THR A 29 -3.19 -19.55 -8.99
C THR A 29 -3.22 -19.19 -7.51
N GLY A 30 -4.30 -18.59 -7.04
CA GLY A 30 -4.41 -18.17 -5.65
C GLY A 30 -5.82 -17.78 -5.28
N THR A 31 -5.94 -17.18 -4.10
CA THR A 31 -7.19 -16.65 -3.57
C THR A 31 -7.03 -15.16 -3.33
N ALA A 32 -7.91 -14.36 -3.94
CA ALA A 32 -7.92 -12.91 -3.80
C ALA A 32 -9.06 -12.46 -2.90
N THR A 33 -8.73 -11.64 -1.89
CA THR A 33 -9.71 -10.88 -1.11
C THR A 33 -9.81 -9.48 -1.70
N GLY A 34 -11.02 -9.03 -1.99
CA GLY A 34 -11.27 -7.69 -2.52
C GLY A 34 -11.39 -6.67 -1.40
N TRP A 35 -10.77 -5.51 -1.59
CA TRP A 35 -10.96 -4.31 -0.78
C TRP A 35 -11.51 -3.21 -1.67
N GLU A 36 -12.65 -2.66 -1.30
CA GLU A 36 -13.31 -1.60 -2.03
C GLU A 36 -12.86 -0.24 -1.52
N LEU A 37 -12.48 0.60 -2.47
CA LEU A 37 -12.02 1.96 -2.25
C LEU A 37 -13.08 2.89 -2.83
N ARG A 38 -13.89 3.48 -1.95
CA ARG A 38 -15.03 4.30 -2.29
C ARG A 38 -14.69 5.78 -2.10
N LEU A 39 -15.00 6.57 -3.10
CA LEU A 39 -14.93 8.02 -3.06
C LEU A 39 -16.29 8.55 -3.58
N PRO A 40 -17.01 9.42 -2.83
CA PRO A 40 -18.30 9.91 -3.24
C PRO A 40 -18.28 10.51 -4.66
N GLY A 41 -19.28 10.16 -5.47
CA GLY A 41 -19.39 10.64 -6.86
C GLY A 41 -18.38 10.04 -7.85
N ARG A 42 -17.55 9.06 -7.45
CA ARG A 42 -16.61 8.37 -8.32
C ARG A 42 -16.89 6.86 -8.40
N PRO A 43 -16.50 6.20 -9.50
CA PRO A 43 -16.48 4.74 -9.56
C PRO A 43 -15.65 4.12 -8.43
N VAL A 44 -16.11 2.97 -7.94
CA VAL A 44 -15.39 2.18 -6.93
C VAL A 44 -14.11 1.62 -7.55
N LEU A 45 -12.99 1.77 -6.84
CA LEU A 45 -11.74 1.09 -7.16
C LEU A 45 -11.59 -0.14 -6.27
N THR A 46 -10.97 -1.20 -6.78
CA THR A 46 -10.78 -2.45 -6.01
C THR A 46 -9.30 -2.76 -5.86
N VAL A 47 -8.86 -3.04 -4.63
CA VAL A 47 -7.55 -3.63 -4.34
C VAL A 47 -7.75 -5.13 -4.11
N HIS A 48 -6.98 -5.95 -4.83
CA HIS A 48 -6.92 -7.39 -4.56
C HIS A 48 -5.73 -7.68 -3.67
N ASP A 49 -5.97 -8.20 -2.48
CA ASP A 49 -4.97 -8.87 -1.65
C ASP A 49 -4.98 -10.35 -2.00
N THR A 50 -3.97 -10.79 -2.74
CA THR A 50 -3.90 -12.14 -3.30
C THR A 50 -2.88 -12.98 -2.55
N ARG A 51 -3.32 -14.11 -1.98
CA ARG A 51 -2.45 -15.17 -1.49
C ARG A 51 -2.29 -16.21 -2.59
N TRP A 52 -1.08 -16.37 -3.11
CA TRP A 52 -0.75 -17.26 -4.21
C TRP A 52 -0.33 -18.64 -3.71
N ASN A 53 -0.62 -19.67 -4.50
CA ASN A 53 -0.30 -21.06 -4.15
C ASN A 53 1.20 -21.36 -4.15
N ASN A 54 2.02 -20.48 -4.73
CA ASN A 54 3.48 -20.58 -4.66
C ASN A 54 4.07 -19.95 -3.37
N GLY A 55 3.22 -19.49 -2.45
CA GLY A 55 3.61 -18.89 -1.17
C GLY A 55 3.78 -17.38 -1.21
N GLU A 56 3.73 -16.74 -2.38
CA GLU A 56 3.76 -15.28 -2.47
C GLU A 56 2.42 -14.66 -2.03
N ARG A 57 2.47 -13.42 -1.54
CA ARG A 57 1.29 -12.58 -1.31
C ARG A 57 1.54 -11.22 -1.91
N ASP A 58 0.55 -10.63 -2.58
CA ASP A 58 0.66 -9.27 -3.10
C ASP A 58 -0.67 -8.52 -3.07
N LEU A 59 -0.55 -7.19 -3.03
CA LEU A 59 -1.67 -6.27 -3.26
C LEU A 59 -1.55 -5.66 -4.64
N VAL A 60 -2.68 -5.55 -5.33
CA VAL A 60 -2.77 -4.97 -6.67
C VAL A 60 -4.01 -4.10 -6.77
N LEU A 61 -3.87 -2.91 -7.36
CA LEU A 61 -5.03 -2.13 -7.82
C LEU A 61 -5.64 -2.86 -9.03
N TYR A 62 -6.73 -3.59 -8.83
CA TYR A 62 -7.29 -4.53 -9.80
C TYR A 62 -7.99 -3.81 -10.95
N LYS A 63 -7.78 -4.28 -12.19
CA LYS A 63 -8.54 -3.84 -13.37
C LYS A 63 -9.84 -4.64 -13.48
N PRO A 64 -11.03 -4.03 -13.32
CA PRO A 64 -12.28 -4.73 -13.57
C PRO A 64 -12.43 -5.12 -15.05
N HIS A 65 -13.22 -6.16 -15.32
CA HIS A 65 -13.52 -6.62 -16.67
C HIS A 65 -14.19 -5.55 -17.53
N VAL A 66 -15.11 -4.79 -16.91
CA VAL A 66 -15.70 -3.59 -17.49
C VAL A 66 -15.10 -2.41 -16.74
N VAL A 67 -14.23 -1.65 -17.41
CA VAL A 67 -13.61 -0.47 -16.82
C VAL A 67 -14.62 0.68 -16.87
N PRO A 68 -15.02 1.25 -15.71
CA PRO A 68 -15.90 2.42 -15.71
C PRO A 68 -15.19 3.62 -16.35
N GLU A 69 -15.94 4.68 -16.65
CA GLU A 69 -15.34 5.92 -17.14
C GLU A 69 -14.41 6.52 -16.08
N ILE A 70 -13.11 6.45 -16.34
CA ILE A 70 -12.04 6.93 -15.47
C ILE A 70 -10.92 7.57 -16.31
N PRO A 71 -10.10 8.45 -15.72
CA PRO A 71 -8.96 9.06 -16.41
C PRO A 71 -8.03 8.00 -16.97
N ALA A 72 -7.52 8.24 -18.19
CA ALA A 72 -6.60 7.31 -18.85
C ALA A 72 -5.36 7.02 -17.98
N ALA A 73 -4.87 8.02 -17.25
CA ALA A 73 -3.77 7.86 -16.30
C ALA A 73 -4.09 6.81 -15.21
N LEU A 74 -5.32 6.79 -14.66
CA LEU A 74 -5.74 5.78 -13.68
C LEU A 74 -5.92 4.40 -14.35
N SER A 75 -6.53 4.38 -15.54
CA SER A 75 -6.73 3.15 -16.30
C SER A 75 -5.41 2.41 -16.58
N ASN A 76 -4.36 3.18 -16.92
CA ASN A 76 -3.01 2.69 -17.20
C ASN A 76 -2.25 2.16 -15.98
N LEU A 77 -2.79 2.35 -14.77
CA LEU A 77 -2.17 1.95 -13.50
C LEU A 77 -2.79 0.69 -12.91
N HIS A 78 -4.01 0.34 -13.32
CA HIS A 78 -4.59 -0.94 -12.94
C HIS A 78 -3.68 -2.10 -13.34
N ASN A 79 -3.58 -3.08 -12.44
CA ASN A 79 -2.69 -4.24 -12.51
C ASN A 79 -1.18 -3.93 -12.54
N ARG A 80 -0.77 -2.65 -12.60
CA ARG A 80 0.63 -2.20 -12.56
C ARG A 80 1.05 -1.67 -11.20
N LEU A 81 0.14 -1.02 -10.47
CA LEU A 81 0.36 -0.74 -9.05
C LEU A 81 0.23 -2.04 -8.26
N ARG A 82 1.39 -2.53 -7.81
CA ARG A 82 1.54 -3.77 -7.07
C ARG A 82 2.49 -3.59 -5.89
N SER A 83 2.30 -4.33 -4.82
CA SER A 83 3.30 -4.49 -3.75
C SER A 83 3.28 -5.91 -3.22
N GLY A 84 4.45 -6.53 -3.18
CA GLY A 84 4.62 -7.82 -2.51
C GLY A 84 4.55 -7.67 -1.00
N ILE A 85 4.06 -8.71 -0.35
CA ILE A 85 4.17 -8.92 1.08
C ILE A 85 5.16 -10.05 1.30
N GLU A 86 6.13 -9.79 2.17
CA GLU A 86 7.21 -10.72 2.49
C GLU A 86 7.11 -11.16 3.94
N ALA A 87 7.78 -12.25 4.29
CA ALA A 87 8.00 -12.59 5.68
C ALA A 87 8.86 -11.52 6.37
N GLY A 88 8.46 -11.12 7.57
CA GLY A 88 9.28 -10.26 8.43
C GLY A 88 10.41 -11.02 9.11
N THR A 89 11.31 -10.29 9.76
CA THR A 89 12.32 -10.87 10.64
C THR A 89 11.68 -11.22 11.99
N GLY A 90 11.68 -12.51 12.34
CA GLY A 90 10.94 -13.05 13.49
C GLY A 90 9.62 -13.67 13.06
N GLY A 91 9.46 -14.97 13.32
CA GLY A 91 8.32 -15.76 12.86
C GLY A 91 6.97 -15.15 13.23
N GLY A 92 5.97 -15.30 12.35
CA GLY A 92 4.60 -14.84 12.58
C GLY A 92 4.31 -13.40 12.15
N ARG A 93 5.31 -12.64 11.71
CA ARG A 93 5.11 -11.28 11.15
C ARG A 93 5.32 -11.28 9.64
N LEU A 94 4.54 -10.46 8.96
CA LEU A 94 4.72 -10.12 7.55
C LEU A 94 5.13 -8.65 7.44
N ARG A 95 5.65 -8.27 6.27
CA ARG A 95 6.00 -6.89 5.97
C ARG A 95 5.56 -6.46 4.58
N ILE A 96 5.19 -5.20 4.47
CA ILE A 96 5.03 -4.49 3.20
C ILE A 96 6.00 -3.31 3.16
N MET A 97 6.69 -3.16 2.05
CA MET A 97 7.67 -2.08 1.89
C MET A 97 6.97 -0.73 1.79
N ALA A 98 7.40 0.24 2.60
CA ALA A 98 6.87 1.60 2.62
C ALA A 98 7.46 2.46 1.49
N TRP A 99 7.34 1.97 0.27
CA TRP A 99 7.81 2.65 -0.93
C TRP A 99 6.72 3.54 -1.49
N ALA A 100 6.76 4.84 -1.19
CA ALA A 100 5.75 5.75 -1.72
C ALA A 100 5.87 5.89 -3.25
N THR A 101 4.72 5.79 -3.92
CA THR A 101 4.60 6.11 -5.34
C THR A 101 4.45 7.62 -5.49
N TRP A 102 5.06 8.19 -6.53
CA TRP A 102 4.75 9.52 -7.03
C TRP A 102 4.69 9.45 -8.55
N VAL A 103 3.93 10.32 -9.21
CA VAL A 103 3.82 10.26 -10.69
C VAL A 103 4.66 11.39 -11.29
N ASP A 104 5.54 11.02 -12.22
CA ASP A 104 6.36 11.94 -13.01
C ASP A 104 5.82 12.03 -14.42
N ARG A 105 5.27 13.20 -14.79
CA ARG A 105 4.67 13.56 -16.08
C ARG A 105 3.48 12.68 -16.52
N GLU A 106 3.60 11.36 -16.49
CA GLU A 106 2.52 10.37 -16.72
C GLU A 106 2.80 8.97 -16.11
N ARG A 107 4.00 8.70 -15.56
CA ARG A 107 4.38 7.37 -15.07
C ARG A 107 4.59 7.33 -13.56
N PRO A 108 4.10 6.28 -12.87
CA PRO A 108 4.38 6.10 -11.45
C PRO A 108 5.86 5.77 -11.27
N ARG A 109 6.54 6.60 -10.50
CA ARG A 109 7.87 6.39 -9.96
C ARG A 109 7.74 5.93 -8.52
N ILE A 110 8.71 5.16 -8.08
CA ILE A 110 8.75 4.64 -6.72
C ILE A 110 10.02 5.20 -6.08
N LYS A 111 9.86 5.95 -5.00
CA LYS A 111 11.00 6.30 -4.13
C LYS A 111 11.08 5.20 -3.07
N LYS A 112 12.25 4.58 -2.96
CA LYS A 112 12.45 3.39 -2.11
C LYS A 112 13.03 3.72 -0.74
N SER A 113 13.71 4.87 -0.64
CA SER A 113 14.37 5.32 0.58
C SER A 113 13.91 6.73 0.93
N PHE A 114 13.60 6.95 2.20
CA PHE A 114 13.16 8.22 2.75
C PHE A 114 13.86 8.46 4.09
N THR A 115 13.92 9.71 4.52
CA THR A 115 13.97 10.02 5.95
C THR A 115 12.60 9.72 6.57
N THR A 116 12.51 9.56 7.89
CA THR A 116 11.21 9.33 8.54
C THR A 116 10.28 10.53 8.33
N ALA A 117 10.81 11.75 8.40
CA ALA A 117 10.06 12.98 8.11
C ALA A 117 9.52 13.00 6.68
N ALA A 118 10.35 12.67 5.68
CA ALA A 118 9.89 12.67 4.28
C ALA A 118 8.86 11.56 3.99
N LEU A 119 8.93 10.43 4.69
CA LEU A 119 7.89 9.39 4.61
C LEU A 119 6.58 9.89 5.25
N ALA A 120 6.64 10.53 6.41
CA ALA A 120 5.49 11.11 7.08
C ALA A 120 4.83 12.21 6.24
N ALA A 121 5.61 13.05 5.55
CA ALA A 121 5.08 14.03 4.61
C ALA A 121 4.39 13.37 3.40
N ALA A 122 4.86 12.21 2.93
CA ALA A 122 4.29 11.51 1.78
C ALA A 122 3.02 10.70 2.13
N TYR A 123 3.02 10.01 3.27
CA TYR A 123 1.90 9.17 3.74
C TYR A 123 0.84 9.97 4.50
N GLY A 124 1.25 11.06 5.16
CA GLY A 124 0.54 11.76 6.22
C GLY A 124 0.96 11.22 7.59
N LEU A 125 1.41 12.09 8.50
CA LEU A 125 1.89 11.69 9.82
C LEU A 125 0.80 10.99 10.65
N ASP A 126 -0.41 11.54 10.66
CA ASP A 126 -1.54 10.96 11.39
C ASP A 126 -1.96 9.60 10.82
N GLY A 127 -1.80 9.41 9.51
CA GLY A 127 -2.01 8.13 8.86
C GLY A 127 -1.02 7.08 9.37
N LEU A 128 0.27 7.42 9.45
CA LEU A 128 1.30 6.52 9.98
C LEU A 128 1.07 6.20 11.45
N ARG A 129 0.72 7.20 12.26
CA ARG A 129 0.36 7.00 13.68
C ARG A 129 -0.87 6.12 13.83
N SER A 130 -1.92 6.38 13.06
CA SER A 130 -3.14 5.57 13.05
C SER A 130 -2.85 4.11 12.69
N LEU A 131 -2.00 3.89 11.69
CA LEU A 131 -1.62 2.55 11.25
C LEU A 131 -0.81 1.81 12.33
N THR A 132 0.19 2.48 12.91
CA THR A 132 1.08 1.91 13.93
C THR A 132 0.48 1.81 15.33
N ALA A 133 -0.66 2.49 15.58
CA ALA A 133 -1.45 2.31 16.80
C ALA A 133 -2.21 0.98 16.84
N ARG A 134 -2.29 0.25 15.72
CA ARG A 134 -2.91 -1.08 15.66
C ARG A 134 -2.00 -2.11 16.32
N GLU A 135 -2.60 -3.09 17.00
CA GLU A 135 -1.85 -4.12 17.72
C GLU A 135 -0.91 -4.91 16.80
N GLY A 136 0.35 -5.03 17.22
CA GLY A 136 1.40 -5.77 16.49
C GLY A 136 1.94 -5.08 15.23
N VAL A 137 1.42 -3.89 14.89
CA VAL A 137 1.85 -3.11 13.72
C VAL A 137 2.97 -2.16 14.09
N THR A 138 4.08 -2.21 13.35
CA THR A 138 5.20 -1.29 13.54
C THR A 138 5.70 -0.75 12.21
N LEU A 139 6.23 0.46 12.24
CA LEU A 139 7.05 1.01 11.16
C LEU A 139 8.50 0.87 11.60
N GLU A 140 9.29 0.11 10.84
CA GLU A 140 10.70 -0.15 11.16
C GLU A 140 11.56 0.04 9.90
N PRO A 141 12.88 0.23 10.03
CA PRO A 141 13.81 0.05 8.92
C PRO A 141 13.65 -1.37 8.35
N ARG A 142 13.75 -1.51 7.03
CA ARG A 142 13.70 -2.80 6.34
C ARG A 142 14.70 -3.79 6.91
N ASP A 143 15.93 -3.30 7.09
CA ASP A 143 17.06 -4.03 7.63
C ASP A 143 17.50 -3.30 8.90
N ARG A 144 17.66 -4.03 10.01
CA ARG A 144 18.24 -3.46 11.23
C ARG A 144 19.71 -3.20 10.97
N ARG A 145 20.10 -1.92 10.96
CA ARG A 145 21.50 -1.52 10.86
C ARG A 145 21.89 -0.71 12.09
N PRO A 146 23.15 -0.78 12.56
CA PRO A 146 23.58 -0.09 13.77
C PRO A 146 23.47 1.44 13.67
N ASP A 147 23.61 1.98 12.47
CA ASP A 147 23.54 3.41 12.14
C ASP A 147 22.09 3.93 11.97
N VAL A 148 21.11 3.02 11.88
CA VAL A 148 19.70 3.38 11.74
C VAL A 148 19.00 3.17 13.07
N GLY A 149 18.70 4.28 13.74
CA GLY A 149 17.93 4.29 14.99
C GLY A 149 16.51 3.73 14.83
N VAL A 150 15.80 3.63 15.96
CA VAL A 150 14.38 3.29 15.97
C VAL A 150 13.60 4.38 15.22
N VAL A 151 12.58 3.96 14.45
CA VAL A 151 11.68 4.92 13.79
C VAL A 151 10.75 5.49 14.86
N ASP A 152 10.92 6.77 15.16
CA ASP A 152 10.02 7.54 16.01
C ASP A 152 9.11 8.41 15.13
N LEU A 153 7.79 8.29 15.34
CA LEU A 153 6.79 9.12 14.65
C LEU A 153 6.41 10.37 15.45
N ASP A 154 6.77 10.45 16.72
CA ASP A 154 6.60 11.65 17.53
C ASP A 154 7.73 12.65 17.34
N ASP A 155 8.92 12.16 16.99
CA ASP A 155 10.06 12.95 16.54
C ASP A 155 10.67 12.35 15.24
N PRO A 156 10.02 12.57 14.08
CA PRO A 156 10.45 11.97 12.82
C PRO A 156 11.77 12.60 12.32
N GLN A 157 12.85 11.85 12.37
CA GLN A 157 14.16 12.29 11.88
C GLN A 157 14.15 12.65 10.38
N ASP A 158 14.95 13.67 9.99
CA ASP A 158 15.11 14.15 8.62
C ASP A 158 16.55 14.12 8.08
N GLU A 159 17.43 13.33 8.69
CA GLU A 159 18.86 13.30 8.36
C GLU A 159 19.23 12.09 7.49
N LEU A 160 18.81 10.90 7.90
CA LEU A 160 19.24 9.65 7.28
C LEU A 160 18.13 9.03 6.44
N SER A 161 18.42 8.81 5.16
CA SER A 161 17.51 8.10 4.27
C SER A 161 17.73 6.59 4.27
N PHE A 162 16.68 5.82 4.54
CA PHE A 162 16.70 4.36 4.49
C PHE A 162 15.36 3.80 3.98
N GLN A 163 15.29 2.49 3.77
CA GLN A 163 14.04 1.84 3.36
C GLN A 163 13.22 1.50 4.60
N HIS A 164 11.98 1.95 4.66
CA HIS A 164 11.03 1.59 5.71
C HIS A 164 10.17 0.40 5.28
N ALA A 165 9.71 -0.37 6.26
CA ALA A 165 8.69 -1.39 6.07
C ALA A 165 7.66 -1.31 7.20
N VAL A 166 6.40 -1.54 6.85
CA VAL A 166 5.33 -1.76 7.83
C VAL A 166 5.29 -3.25 8.11
N PHE A 167 5.55 -3.61 9.36
CA PHE A 167 5.47 -4.98 9.85
C PHE A 167 4.13 -5.18 10.55
N PHE A 168 3.51 -6.32 10.35
CA PHE A 168 2.18 -6.63 10.89
C PHE A 168 2.00 -8.14 11.15
N PRO A 169 1.07 -8.54 12.04
CA PRO A 169 0.74 -9.94 12.26
C PRO A 169 0.28 -10.64 10.98
N ALA A 170 0.61 -11.92 10.80
CA ALA A 170 0.26 -12.65 9.57
C ALA A 170 -1.25 -12.80 9.32
N ASP A 171 -2.05 -12.77 10.38
CA ASP A 171 -3.51 -12.79 10.40
C ASP A 171 -4.15 -11.40 10.24
N ASP A 172 -3.37 -10.32 10.28
CA ASP A 172 -3.87 -8.98 9.98
C ASP A 172 -4.09 -8.82 8.47
N GLU A 173 -5.36 -8.79 8.09
CA GLU A 173 -5.78 -8.60 6.70
C GLU A 173 -5.95 -7.13 6.32
N GLN A 174 -6.14 -6.23 7.29
CA GLN A 174 -6.50 -4.83 7.04
C GLN A 174 -5.27 -3.93 6.89
N THR A 175 -4.30 -4.05 7.79
CA THR A 175 -3.04 -3.27 7.75
C THR A 175 -2.36 -3.28 6.37
N PRO A 176 -2.18 -4.43 5.69
CA PRO A 176 -1.56 -4.44 4.37
C PRO A 176 -2.36 -3.66 3.31
N ALA A 177 -3.70 -3.70 3.38
CA ALA A 177 -4.57 -2.96 2.47
C ALA A 177 -4.48 -1.46 2.71
N GLU A 178 -4.54 -1.02 3.98
CA GLU A 178 -4.38 0.39 4.36
C GLU A 178 -3.01 0.92 3.95
N ALA A 179 -1.93 0.21 4.30
CA ALA A 179 -0.58 0.58 3.92
C ALA A 179 -0.45 0.72 2.39
N PHE A 180 -0.93 -0.26 1.62
CA PHE A 180 -0.88 -0.21 0.15
C PHE A 180 -1.65 0.98 -0.42
N VAL A 181 -2.87 1.23 0.06
CA VAL A 181 -3.69 2.35 -0.42
C VAL A 181 -2.96 3.67 -0.19
N HIS A 182 -2.45 3.91 1.02
CA HIS A 182 -1.76 5.16 1.33
C HIS A 182 -0.42 5.33 0.63
N LEU A 183 0.39 4.28 0.53
CA LEU A 183 1.73 4.38 -0.06
C LEU A 183 1.70 4.40 -1.58
N LYS A 184 0.74 3.68 -2.19
CA LYS A 184 0.74 3.41 -3.63
C LYS A 184 -0.40 4.07 -4.36
N VAL A 185 -1.59 4.11 -3.78
CA VAL A 185 -2.82 4.52 -4.48
C VAL A 185 -3.10 6.00 -4.27
N LEU A 186 -3.18 6.49 -3.02
CA LEU A 186 -3.49 7.89 -2.72
C LEU A 186 -2.56 8.90 -3.41
N PRO A 187 -1.21 8.72 -3.40
CA PRO A 187 -0.33 9.70 -4.04
C PRO A 187 -0.59 9.83 -5.55
N VAL A 188 -0.96 8.72 -6.19
CA VAL A 188 -1.34 8.70 -7.59
C VAL A 188 -2.67 9.40 -7.80
N LEU A 189 -3.69 9.06 -7.01
CA LEU A 189 -5.03 9.66 -7.13
C LEU A 189 -4.97 11.19 -6.95
N ARG A 190 -4.17 11.68 -6.01
CA ARG A 190 -3.92 13.13 -5.83
C ARG A 190 -3.18 13.73 -7.03
N HIS A 191 -2.18 13.03 -7.55
CA HIS A 191 -1.42 13.54 -8.70
C HIS A 191 -2.30 13.73 -9.95
N ILE A 192 -3.17 12.76 -10.26
CA ILE A 192 -4.04 12.81 -11.44
C ILE A 192 -5.30 13.67 -11.23
N GLY A 193 -5.42 14.36 -10.09
CA GLY A 193 -6.58 15.20 -9.76
C GLY A 193 -7.86 14.42 -9.47
N TRP A 194 -7.76 13.12 -9.14
CA TRP A 194 -8.90 12.30 -8.73
C TRP A 194 -9.31 12.58 -7.28
N LEU A 195 -8.32 12.90 -6.45
CA LEU A 195 -8.48 13.42 -5.09
C LEU A 195 -7.93 14.86 -5.03
N PRO A 196 -8.47 15.72 -4.14
CA PRO A 196 -7.87 17.02 -3.87
C PRO A 196 -6.42 16.85 -3.39
N ARG A 197 -5.57 17.84 -3.69
CA ARG A 197 -4.21 17.87 -3.13
C ARG A 197 -4.32 18.12 -1.62
N GLN A 198 -3.48 17.46 -0.83
CA GLN A 198 -3.36 17.81 0.59
C GLN A 198 -2.84 19.25 0.69
N SER A 199 -3.56 20.07 1.44
CA SER A 199 -3.19 21.44 1.80
C SER A 199 -2.07 21.45 2.82
#